data_AF-A0A969BBH6-F1
#
_entry.id   AF-A0A969BBH6-F1
#
_cell.length_a   1.000
_cell.length_b   1.000
_cell.length_c   1.000
_cell.angle_alpha   90.00
_cell.angle_beta   90.00
_cell.angle_gamma   90.00
#
_symmetry.space_group_name_H-M   'P 1'
#
loop_
_entity.id
_entity.type
_entity.pdbx_description
1 polymer ?
#
loop_
_entity_poly.entity_id
_entity_poly.type
_entity_poly.pdbx_seq_one_letter_code
_entity_poly.pdbx_strand_id
1 'polypeptide(L)'
;MTFNSTFSVKEISNNEIWVGTNNGIFITDANGDTAKLIQNNPNGPSVITNNSVYSIYKDRAGNVWVGTASGLNKYMEGSGTFAHYTEKNGLPNNLIYNILEDNRKNLWISTNRGLSKFNYAMEKFNSYDLVDGLQNYEYNIGASYTDSEGNMYFGGISGLNKFHPDSIDLNKFVPNVVITSLTFYGEDASFTNGDVISLKAGQSIFTIDFAALDFTQSTKNRYKYRLFEVNHPNGWINLGTNHTATFTNIKPGNYILQIMGSNNDGIWNEEGVELKVNVASPFFRSNTAVLVYIGLCIFIIYLFFLYRTKTLRKLNREYQERERINQQIAIQKEQLIIKNKNITDSINYAKRIQEAMMPPKSLFKKLLKDSFVLHRPKDIVSGDFYWINENNGKVFVAAVDCTGHGVPGAFMSIIGFELFKRITNIHGVEEPAQILNILNESFKDIFKDVDNFTLRDGMDIAFCVLDKRNNVLEFSGAFNPLYLIRDNKLSEIKGDRFSVGIDDNLISDQNFTNHSVTIEPDDMVYIFSDGYADQFGGPEEKKFKYRRFRHILLTIHKLPMEKQKEILDQTIDDWRGRMDQVDDILIIGFKPYSNMQ
;
A
#
# COMPACT_ATOMS: atom_id res chain seq x y z
N MET A 1 -20.44 81.73 -18.25
CA MET A 1 -19.02 82.12 -18.40
C MET A 1 -18.19 81.02 -17.77
N THR A 2 -17.52 80.20 -18.57
CA THR A 2 -16.49 79.29 -18.07
C THR A 2 -15.30 80.17 -17.66
N PHE A 3 -15.04 80.28 -16.36
CA PHE A 3 -13.88 81.00 -15.85
C PHE A 3 -12.64 80.17 -16.15
N ASN A 4 -11.96 80.49 -17.24
CA ASN A 4 -10.64 79.93 -17.53
C ASN A 4 -9.62 80.69 -16.68
N SER A 5 -8.81 79.95 -15.93
CA SER A 5 -7.68 80.54 -15.20
C SER A 5 -6.51 80.69 -16.16
N THR A 6 -6.04 81.91 -16.34
CA THR A 6 -4.87 82.22 -17.17
C THR A 6 -3.59 82.11 -16.33
N PHE A 7 -2.62 81.32 -16.80
CA PHE A 7 -1.36 81.09 -16.10
C PHE A 7 -0.15 81.74 -16.80
N SER A 8 -0.18 81.82 -18.13
CA SER A 8 0.94 82.36 -18.92
C SER A 8 0.43 83.11 -20.13
N VAL A 9 1.07 84.24 -20.47
CA VAL A 9 0.80 85.01 -21.69
C VAL A 9 2.14 85.29 -22.37
N LYS A 10 2.26 84.95 -23.65
CA LYS A 10 3.50 85.16 -24.40
C LYS A 10 3.22 85.60 -25.82
N GLU A 11 3.83 86.71 -26.23
CA GLU A 11 3.85 87.15 -27.63
C GLU A 11 4.80 86.26 -28.44
N ILE A 12 4.28 85.61 -29.48
CA ILE A 12 5.03 84.69 -30.33
C ILE A 12 5.50 85.39 -31.60
N SER A 13 4.68 86.22 -32.23
CA SER A 13 5.05 87.04 -33.39
C SER A 13 4.23 88.34 -33.40
N ASN A 14 4.55 89.27 -34.31
CA ASN A 14 3.81 90.53 -34.43
C ASN A 14 2.32 90.22 -34.64
N ASN A 15 1.50 90.56 -33.64
CA ASN A 15 0.05 90.32 -33.59
C ASN A 15 -0.40 88.87 -33.33
N GLU A 16 0.47 88.00 -32.79
CA GLU A 16 0.10 86.66 -32.33
C GLU A 16 0.54 86.43 -30.86
N ILE A 17 -0.44 86.35 -29.97
CA ILE A 17 -0.26 86.16 -28.53
C ILE A 17 -0.83 84.80 -28.13
N TRP A 18 -0.01 84.01 -27.43
CA TRP A 18 -0.43 82.73 -26.89
C TRP A 18 -0.72 82.85 -25.40
N VAL A 19 -1.91 82.41 -25.00
CA VAL A 19 -2.43 82.47 -23.64
C VAL A 19 -2.62 81.04 -23.13
N GLY A 20 -1.79 80.63 -22.19
CA GLY A 20 -1.86 79.36 -21.50
C GLY A 20 -2.88 79.41 -20.37
N THR A 21 -3.84 78.48 -20.39
CA THR A 21 -4.93 78.41 -19.40
C THR A 21 -5.05 77.02 -18.80
N ASN A 22 -5.99 76.83 -17.87
CA ASN A 22 -6.42 75.49 -17.42
C ASN A 22 -7.19 74.68 -18.48
N ASN A 23 -7.53 75.29 -19.62
CA ASN A 23 -8.34 74.70 -20.68
C ASN A 23 -7.65 74.68 -22.05
N GLY A 24 -6.32 74.76 -22.08
CA GLY A 24 -5.49 74.71 -23.28
C GLY A 24 -4.80 76.03 -23.60
N ILE A 25 -4.34 76.16 -24.85
CA ILE A 25 -3.68 77.35 -25.37
C ILE A 25 -4.69 78.13 -26.22
N PHE A 26 -4.97 79.36 -25.85
CA PHE A 26 -5.69 80.31 -26.69
C PHE A 26 -4.66 81.12 -27.50
N ILE A 27 -4.88 81.22 -28.81
CA ILE A 27 -4.11 82.09 -29.69
C ILE A 27 -4.99 83.29 -30.00
N THR A 28 -4.54 84.47 -29.58
CA THR A 28 -5.24 85.75 -29.71
C THR A 28 -4.40 86.76 -30.46
N ASP A 29 -5.04 87.77 -31.02
CA ASP A 29 -4.33 88.95 -31.54
C ASP A 29 -4.09 90.00 -30.43
N ALA A 30 -3.48 91.15 -30.79
CA ALA A 30 -3.25 92.25 -29.84
C ALA A 30 -4.55 92.93 -29.37
N ASN A 31 -5.67 92.75 -30.06
CA ASN A 31 -6.98 93.30 -29.70
C ASN A 31 -7.75 92.37 -28.73
N GLY A 32 -7.24 91.15 -28.51
CA GLY A 32 -7.85 90.14 -27.64
C GLY A 32 -8.84 89.22 -28.35
N ASP A 33 -8.93 89.28 -29.68
CA ASP A 33 -9.79 88.40 -30.45
C ASP A 33 -9.15 87.00 -30.55
N THR A 34 -9.86 85.99 -30.06
CA THR A 34 -9.39 84.60 -30.07
C THR A 34 -9.52 84.02 -31.47
N ALA A 35 -8.39 83.73 -32.09
CA ALA A 35 -8.32 83.11 -33.42
C ALA A 35 -8.39 81.58 -33.37
N LYS A 36 -7.79 80.95 -32.34
CA LYS A 36 -7.68 79.48 -32.25
C LYS A 36 -7.54 79.00 -30.81
N LEU A 37 -8.14 77.85 -30.50
CA LEU A 37 -7.95 77.12 -29.23
C LEU A 37 -7.29 75.77 -29.51
N ILE A 38 -6.17 75.50 -28.85
CA ILE A 38 -5.44 74.23 -28.90
C ILE A 38 -5.65 73.48 -27.59
N GLN A 39 -6.17 72.26 -27.68
CA GLN A 39 -6.47 71.41 -26.52
C GLN A 39 -5.90 70.00 -26.71
N ASN A 40 -5.66 69.33 -25.60
CA ASN A 40 -5.42 67.90 -25.58
C ASN A 40 -6.69 67.18 -26.08
N ASN A 41 -6.50 66.26 -27.04
CA ASN A 41 -7.54 65.36 -27.50
C ASN A 41 -7.25 63.95 -26.96
N PRO A 42 -8.03 63.45 -25.98
CA PRO A 42 -7.83 62.10 -25.44
C PRO A 42 -8.22 60.98 -26.43
N ASN A 43 -8.96 61.29 -27.51
CA ASN A 43 -9.50 60.31 -28.47
C ASN A 43 -8.88 60.43 -29.88
N GLY A 44 -7.79 61.18 -30.04
CA GLY A 44 -7.07 61.37 -31.30
C GLY A 44 -5.58 61.62 -31.08
N PRO A 45 -4.78 61.92 -32.13
CA PRO A 45 -3.39 62.30 -31.94
C PRO A 45 -3.32 63.55 -31.05
N SER A 46 -2.81 63.38 -29.83
CA SER A 46 -2.75 64.43 -28.81
C SER A 46 -1.91 65.59 -29.34
N VAL A 47 -2.50 66.78 -29.39
CA VAL A 47 -1.82 67.98 -29.89
C VAL A 47 -0.93 68.59 -28.80
N ILE A 48 -1.33 68.52 -27.53
CA ILE A 48 -0.53 68.89 -26.35
C ILE A 48 -0.74 67.84 -25.25
N THR A 49 0.25 67.66 -24.38
CA THR A 49 0.22 66.63 -23.32
C THR A 49 -0.84 66.85 -22.23
N ASN A 50 -1.25 68.10 -21.95
CA ASN A 50 -2.31 68.42 -20.99
C ASN A 50 -2.98 69.76 -21.33
N ASN A 51 -4.25 69.94 -20.94
CA ASN A 51 -4.97 71.21 -21.07
C ASN A 51 -4.50 72.27 -20.06
N SER A 52 -3.94 71.88 -18.92
CA SER A 52 -3.36 72.83 -17.98
C SER A 52 -1.98 73.26 -18.45
N VAL A 53 -1.92 74.46 -19.05
CA VAL A 53 -0.71 75.06 -19.61
C VAL A 53 -0.20 76.12 -18.65
N TYR A 54 0.94 75.85 -18.00
CA TYR A 54 1.50 76.72 -16.97
C TYR A 54 2.56 77.68 -17.50
N SER A 55 3.27 77.31 -18.57
CA SER A 55 4.35 78.12 -19.13
C SER A 55 4.36 78.05 -20.65
N ILE A 56 4.47 79.20 -21.30
CA ILE A 56 4.73 79.32 -22.74
C ILE A 56 5.98 80.16 -22.90
N TYR A 57 6.98 79.58 -23.57
CA TYR A 57 8.28 80.20 -23.76
C TYR A 57 8.68 80.16 -25.23
N LYS A 58 9.07 81.31 -25.78
CA LYS A 58 9.67 81.40 -27.11
C LYS A 58 11.18 81.53 -26.94
N ASP A 59 11.93 80.56 -27.47
CA ASP A 59 13.38 80.57 -27.41
C ASP A 59 14.00 81.55 -28.43
N ARG A 60 15.30 81.83 -28.28
CA ARG A 60 16.07 82.72 -29.16
C ARG A 60 16.20 82.19 -30.58
N ALA A 61 15.95 80.90 -30.82
CA ALA A 61 15.92 80.31 -32.15
C ALA A 61 14.52 80.39 -32.81
N GLY A 62 13.52 80.91 -32.10
CA GLY A 62 12.16 81.06 -32.58
C GLY A 62 11.24 79.89 -32.28
N ASN A 63 11.71 78.81 -31.65
CA ASN A 63 10.85 77.70 -31.27
C ASN A 63 9.96 78.08 -30.09
N VAL A 64 8.74 77.56 -30.08
CA VAL A 64 7.79 77.74 -28.97
C VAL A 64 7.74 76.46 -28.14
N TRP A 65 7.97 76.64 -26.84
CA TRP A 65 7.97 75.60 -25.83
C TRP A 65 6.80 75.81 -24.87
N VAL A 66 6.06 74.75 -24.61
CA VAL A 66 4.86 74.76 -23.79
C VAL A 66 5.01 73.75 -22.66
N GLY A 67 5.11 74.27 -21.44
CA GLY A 67 5.10 73.49 -20.21
C GLY A 67 3.67 73.26 -19.74
N THR A 68 3.29 71.99 -19.59
CA THR A 68 1.96 71.60 -19.13
C THR A 68 2.02 70.79 -17.85
N ALA A 69 0.85 70.46 -17.29
CA ALA A 69 0.76 69.53 -16.16
C ALA A 69 1.22 68.09 -16.47
N SER A 70 1.50 67.74 -17.73
CA SER A 70 1.88 66.37 -18.12
C SER A 70 3.01 66.29 -19.16
N GLY A 71 3.84 67.32 -19.27
CA GLY A 71 5.07 67.28 -20.03
C GLY A 71 5.45 68.60 -20.68
N LEU A 72 6.63 68.60 -21.28
CA LEU A 72 7.15 69.67 -22.12
C LEU A 72 6.78 69.41 -23.58
N ASN A 73 6.27 70.43 -24.27
CA ASN A 73 5.84 70.31 -25.66
C ASN A 73 6.58 71.34 -26.52
N LYS A 74 7.16 70.91 -27.64
CA LYS A 74 7.77 71.80 -28.62
C LYS A 74 6.82 71.97 -29.80
N TYR A 75 6.42 73.20 -30.10
CA TYR A 75 5.61 73.50 -31.28
C TYR A 75 6.45 73.38 -32.55
N MET A 76 5.93 72.67 -33.54
CA MET A 76 6.54 72.45 -34.84
C MET A 76 5.78 73.29 -35.88
N GLU A 77 6.29 74.49 -36.17
CA GLU A 77 5.62 75.51 -36.98
C GLU A 77 5.17 75.00 -38.36
N GLY A 78 5.99 74.18 -39.03
CA GLY A 78 5.69 73.66 -40.36
C GLY A 78 4.54 72.65 -40.43
N SER A 79 4.27 71.91 -39.34
CA SER A 79 3.20 70.90 -39.28
C SER A 79 2.04 71.31 -38.39
N GLY A 80 2.19 72.36 -37.58
CA GLY A 80 1.23 72.76 -36.56
C GLY A 80 1.05 71.73 -35.44
N THR A 81 1.98 70.78 -35.30
CA THR A 81 1.96 69.71 -34.29
C THR A 81 2.94 70.00 -33.15
N PHE A 82 2.97 69.15 -32.12
CA PHE A 82 3.91 69.26 -31.03
C PHE A 82 4.73 67.98 -30.84
N ALA A 83 6.02 68.13 -30.56
CA ALA A 83 6.84 67.04 -30.04
C ALA A 83 6.71 67.01 -28.50
N HIS A 84 6.54 65.82 -27.92
CA HIS A 84 6.30 65.65 -26.49
C HIS A 84 7.51 65.06 -25.80
N TYR A 85 7.95 65.72 -24.73
CA TYR A 85 9.00 65.25 -23.84
C TYR A 85 8.41 65.02 -22.45
N THR A 86 8.49 63.77 -22.01
CA THR A 86 7.95 63.27 -20.73
C THR A 86 9.04 62.59 -19.91
N GLU A 87 8.69 62.05 -18.74
CA GLU A 87 9.59 61.23 -17.92
C GLU A 87 10.23 60.07 -18.70
N LYS A 88 9.53 59.51 -19.70
CA LYS A 88 10.08 58.47 -20.58
C LYS A 88 11.28 58.95 -21.41
N ASN A 89 11.36 60.26 -21.65
CA ASN A 89 12.43 60.90 -22.43
C ASN A 89 13.58 61.41 -21.54
N GLY A 90 13.50 61.25 -20.20
CA GLY A 90 14.53 61.68 -19.25
C GLY A 90 14.19 62.91 -18.42
N LEU A 91 12.99 63.49 -18.59
CA LEU A 91 12.49 64.56 -17.74
C LEU A 91 12.31 64.06 -16.29
N PRO A 92 12.64 64.83 -15.24
CA PRO A 92 12.55 64.34 -13.86
C PRO A 92 11.11 64.23 -13.36
N ASN A 93 10.21 65.07 -13.86
CA ASN A 93 8.78 65.00 -13.61
C ASN A 93 7.96 65.69 -14.71
N ASN A 94 6.78 65.16 -15.01
CA ASN A 94 5.92 65.69 -16.07
C ASN A 94 5.25 67.04 -15.77
N LEU A 95 5.14 67.46 -14.49
CA LEU A 95 4.55 68.75 -14.13
C LEU A 95 5.57 69.86 -14.37
N ILE A 96 5.39 70.62 -15.45
CA ILE A 96 6.29 71.73 -15.82
C ILE A 96 5.71 73.05 -15.32
N TYR A 97 6.45 73.75 -14.44
CA TYR A 97 6.03 75.03 -13.91
C TYR A 97 6.52 76.22 -14.74
N ASN A 98 7.81 76.25 -15.08
CA ASN A 98 8.44 77.37 -15.78
C ASN A 98 9.56 76.89 -16.70
N ILE A 99 9.87 77.70 -17.71
CA ILE A 99 10.91 77.46 -18.71
C ILE A 99 11.72 78.75 -18.87
N LEU A 100 13.04 78.66 -18.77
CA LEU A 100 14.00 79.71 -19.11
C LEU A 100 15.02 79.18 -20.12
N GLU A 101 15.70 80.05 -20.85
CA GLU A 101 16.79 79.68 -21.78
C GLU A 101 18.11 80.30 -21.32
N ASP A 102 19.19 79.52 -21.34
CA ASP A 102 20.54 80.00 -21.07
C ASP A 102 21.25 80.53 -22.33
N ASN A 103 22.40 81.19 -22.13
CA ASN A 103 23.17 81.74 -23.25
C ASN A 103 23.75 80.68 -24.19
N ARG A 104 23.81 79.41 -23.76
CA ARG A 104 24.24 78.27 -24.56
C ARG A 104 23.06 77.55 -25.23
N LYS A 105 21.87 78.18 -25.26
CA LYS A 105 20.65 77.65 -25.87
C LYS A 105 20.16 76.34 -25.24
N ASN A 106 20.40 76.12 -23.96
CA ASN A 106 19.73 75.06 -23.20
C ASN A 106 18.53 75.64 -22.47
N LEU A 107 17.47 74.83 -22.34
CA LEU A 107 16.31 75.20 -21.53
C LEU A 107 16.51 74.74 -20.09
N TRP A 108 16.17 75.61 -19.15
CA TRP A 108 16.10 75.31 -17.73
C TRP A 108 14.64 75.25 -17.32
N ILE A 109 14.23 74.10 -16.82
CA ILE A 109 12.84 73.74 -16.62
C ILE A 109 12.64 73.44 -15.14
N SER A 110 11.70 74.13 -14.50
CA SER A 110 11.32 73.81 -13.12
C SER A 110 10.14 72.86 -13.07
N THR A 111 10.27 71.80 -12.28
CA THR A 111 9.28 70.72 -12.20
C THR A 111 8.85 70.46 -10.76
N ASN A 112 7.98 69.48 -10.52
CA ASN A 112 7.66 69.00 -9.18
C ASN A 112 8.72 68.05 -8.59
N ARG A 113 9.81 67.78 -9.31
CA ARG A 113 10.93 66.94 -8.86
C ARG A 113 12.27 67.56 -9.24
N GLY A 114 12.43 68.84 -8.93
CA GLY A 114 13.67 69.57 -9.14
C GLY A 114 13.72 70.36 -10.45
N LEU A 115 14.94 70.74 -10.83
CA LEU A 115 15.23 71.47 -12.06
C LEU A 115 15.75 70.50 -13.13
N SER A 116 15.52 70.82 -14.40
CA SER A 116 16.10 70.06 -15.51
C SER A 116 16.68 70.99 -16.56
N LYS A 117 17.94 70.76 -16.93
CA LYS A 117 18.61 71.37 -18.07
C LYS A 117 18.38 70.49 -19.29
N PHE A 118 17.70 71.02 -20.29
CA PHE A 118 17.42 70.33 -21.53
C PHE A 118 18.23 70.92 -22.68
N ASN A 119 19.10 70.11 -23.25
CA ASN A 119 19.77 70.43 -24.50
C ASN A 119 18.93 69.88 -25.65
N TYR A 120 18.20 70.75 -26.35
CA TYR A 120 17.30 70.33 -27.43
C TYR A 120 18.01 69.94 -28.73
N ALA A 121 19.31 70.24 -28.90
CA ALA A 121 20.09 69.78 -30.05
C ALA A 121 20.53 68.31 -29.91
N MET A 122 20.80 67.88 -28.67
CA MET A 122 21.16 66.50 -28.32
C MET A 122 19.99 65.68 -27.77
N GLU A 123 18.83 66.31 -27.59
CA GLU A 123 17.65 65.77 -26.90
C GLU A 123 17.97 65.13 -25.54
N LYS A 124 18.87 65.75 -24.78
CA LYS A 124 19.36 65.23 -23.49
C LYS A 124 18.91 66.10 -22.32
N PHE A 125 18.35 65.43 -21.30
CA PHE A 125 18.02 66.03 -20.02
C PHE A 125 19.11 65.76 -18.97
N ASN A 126 19.49 66.80 -18.25
CA ASN A 126 20.32 66.74 -17.05
C ASN A 126 19.49 67.29 -15.90
N SER A 127 19.10 66.41 -14.98
CA SER A 127 18.17 66.74 -13.89
C SER A 127 18.93 66.96 -12.59
N TYR A 128 18.48 67.95 -11.84
CA TYR A 128 19.05 68.36 -10.57
C TYR A 128 17.98 68.22 -9.46
N ASP A 129 18.40 67.77 -8.28
CA ASP A 129 17.55 67.48 -7.13
C ASP A 129 18.12 68.09 -5.83
N LEU A 130 17.55 67.71 -4.67
CA LEU A 130 18.00 68.18 -3.36
C LEU A 130 19.50 68.00 -3.12
N VAL A 131 20.11 66.92 -3.63
CA VAL A 131 21.53 66.62 -3.40
C VAL A 131 22.43 67.58 -4.17
N ASP A 132 21.93 68.19 -5.24
CA ASP A 132 22.64 69.26 -5.99
C ASP A 132 22.52 70.64 -5.33
N GLY A 133 21.85 70.75 -4.17
CA GLY A 133 21.67 72.02 -3.46
C GLY A 133 20.40 72.78 -3.83
N LEU A 134 19.37 72.10 -4.37
CA LEU A 134 18.07 72.72 -4.61
C LEU A 134 17.31 73.00 -3.30
N GLN A 135 16.47 74.04 -3.29
CA GLN A 135 15.69 74.46 -2.11
C GLN A 135 14.69 73.40 -1.66
N ASN A 136 14.05 72.74 -2.62
CA ASN A 136 13.12 71.62 -2.45
C ASN A 136 12.92 70.94 -3.82
N TYR A 137 12.20 69.82 -3.86
CA TYR A 137 11.76 69.20 -5.11
C TYR A 137 10.72 70.03 -5.86
N GLU A 138 9.79 70.67 -5.13
CA GLU A 138 8.65 71.39 -5.71
C GLU A 138 8.94 72.87 -5.95
N TYR A 139 8.64 73.32 -7.17
CA TYR A 139 8.73 74.72 -7.62
C TYR A 139 7.33 75.32 -7.85
N ASN A 140 7.25 76.65 -7.92
CA ASN A 140 5.98 77.35 -8.05
C ASN A 140 5.74 77.87 -9.48
N ILE A 141 4.48 77.88 -9.92
CA ILE A 141 4.04 78.49 -11.19
C ILE A 141 4.41 79.98 -11.19
N GLY A 142 5.01 80.46 -12.28
CA GLY A 142 5.36 81.87 -12.48
C GLY A 142 6.61 82.33 -11.70
N ALA A 143 7.21 81.48 -10.88
CA ALA A 143 8.34 81.81 -10.03
C ALA A 143 9.70 81.58 -10.72
N SER A 144 9.92 82.19 -11.89
CA SER A 144 11.19 82.11 -12.62
C SER A 144 11.61 83.46 -13.19
N TYR A 145 12.90 83.79 -13.11
CA TYR A 145 13.45 85.04 -13.63
C TYR A 145 14.91 84.88 -14.08
N THR A 146 15.32 85.62 -15.10
CA THR A 146 16.73 85.76 -15.51
C THR A 146 17.13 87.22 -15.41
N ASP A 147 18.24 87.53 -14.73
CA ASP A 147 18.76 88.90 -14.64
C ASP A 147 19.64 89.28 -15.85
N SER A 148 20.05 90.55 -15.90
CA SER A 148 20.91 91.07 -16.99
C SER A 148 22.31 90.47 -17.02
N GLU A 149 22.77 89.89 -15.90
CA GLU A 149 24.06 89.22 -15.82
C GLU A 149 23.99 87.76 -16.30
N GLY A 150 22.78 87.23 -16.49
CA GLY A 150 22.54 85.85 -16.92
C GLY A 150 22.32 84.87 -15.77
N ASN A 151 22.21 85.35 -14.51
CA ASN A 151 21.82 84.47 -13.41
C ASN A 151 20.35 84.09 -13.54
N MET A 152 20.04 82.85 -13.22
CA MET A 152 18.69 82.31 -13.19
C MET A 152 18.20 82.17 -11.75
N TYR A 153 16.92 82.47 -11.58
CA TYR A 153 16.20 82.43 -10.32
C TYR A 153 14.98 81.54 -10.48
N PHE A 154 14.84 80.54 -9.62
CA PHE A 154 13.67 79.66 -9.56
C PHE A 154 13.16 79.55 -8.12
N GLY A 155 11.90 79.97 -7.91
CA GLY A 155 11.24 79.96 -6.61
C GLY A 155 10.38 78.72 -6.43
N GLY A 156 10.35 78.19 -5.20
CA GLY A 156 9.50 77.06 -4.84
C GLY A 156 8.96 77.17 -3.43
N ILE A 157 8.51 76.05 -2.88
CA ILE A 157 7.78 76.00 -1.61
C ILE A 157 8.64 76.31 -0.37
N SER A 158 9.96 76.21 -0.47
CA SER A 158 10.92 76.38 0.63
C SER A 158 11.99 77.42 0.35
N GLY A 159 11.75 78.33 -0.61
CA GLY A 159 12.64 79.46 -0.89
C GLY A 159 12.95 79.66 -2.37
N LEU A 160 14.19 80.07 -2.65
CA LEU A 160 14.64 80.52 -3.97
C LEU A 160 16.00 79.90 -4.29
N ASN A 161 16.14 79.29 -5.46
CA ASN A 161 17.45 78.94 -6.02
C ASN A 161 17.93 80.04 -6.96
N LYS A 162 19.17 80.51 -6.75
CA LYS A 162 19.92 81.38 -7.65
C LYS A 162 21.17 80.65 -8.11
N PHE A 163 21.41 80.61 -9.42
CA PHE A 163 22.67 80.11 -9.98
C PHE A 163 22.96 80.74 -11.35
N HIS A 164 24.23 80.70 -11.75
CA HIS A 164 24.61 81.04 -13.12
C HIS A 164 24.71 79.74 -13.94
N PRO A 165 24.02 79.57 -15.07
CA PRO A 165 24.03 78.32 -15.84
C PRO A 165 25.42 77.85 -16.28
N ASP A 166 26.33 78.80 -16.52
CA ASP A 166 27.71 78.50 -16.93
C ASP A 166 28.61 78.03 -15.77
N SER A 167 28.20 78.21 -14.50
CA SER A 167 28.97 77.75 -13.35
C SER A 167 28.68 76.28 -12.99
N ILE A 168 27.74 75.64 -13.70
CA ILE A 168 27.37 74.24 -13.48
C ILE A 168 28.16 73.40 -14.48
N ASP A 169 29.31 72.91 -14.04
CA ASP A 169 30.17 72.01 -14.78
C ASP A 169 29.81 70.55 -14.53
N LEU A 170 29.91 69.73 -15.57
CA LEU A 170 29.78 68.27 -15.45
C LEU A 170 31.05 67.70 -14.81
N ASN A 171 30.89 66.77 -13.87
CA ASN A 171 31.98 66.01 -13.31
C ASN A 171 32.62 65.14 -14.40
N LYS A 172 33.89 65.43 -14.70
CA LYS A 172 34.70 64.71 -15.70
C LYS A 172 35.52 63.55 -15.12
N PHE A 173 35.47 63.35 -13.81
CA PHE A 173 36.28 62.36 -13.11
C PHE A 173 35.77 60.94 -13.38
N VAL A 174 36.67 60.04 -13.80
CA VAL A 174 36.40 58.62 -13.96
C VAL A 174 36.70 57.94 -12.61
N PRO A 175 35.70 57.41 -11.88
CA PRO A 175 35.94 56.85 -10.56
C PRO A 175 36.55 55.45 -10.62
N ASN A 176 37.52 55.18 -9.74
CA ASN A 176 37.97 53.81 -9.50
C ASN A 176 36.87 53.04 -8.77
N VAL A 177 36.60 51.81 -9.20
CA VAL A 177 35.63 50.93 -8.53
C VAL A 177 36.38 49.98 -7.62
N VAL A 178 35.97 49.91 -6.36
CA VAL A 178 36.53 48.99 -5.37
C VAL A 178 35.45 48.12 -4.79
N ILE A 179 35.79 46.89 -4.45
CA ILE A 179 34.92 46.03 -3.65
C ILE A 179 35.18 46.40 -2.18
N THR A 180 34.12 46.66 -1.42
CA THR A 180 34.21 47.12 -0.03
C THR A 180 33.95 46.00 0.96
N SER A 181 33.02 45.09 0.65
CA SER A 181 32.66 43.97 1.52
C SER A 181 32.35 42.73 0.68
N LEU A 182 32.58 41.57 1.28
CA LEU A 182 32.17 40.28 0.77
C LEU A 182 31.55 39.52 1.93
N THR A 183 30.30 39.10 1.81
CA THR A 183 29.60 38.37 2.86
C THR A 183 29.15 36.99 2.38
N PHE A 184 29.37 35.99 3.22
CA PHE A 184 28.85 34.63 3.02
C PHE A 184 27.83 34.35 4.12
N TYR A 185 26.57 34.08 3.75
CA TYR A 185 25.49 33.81 4.72
C TYR A 185 25.33 34.86 5.83
N GLY A 186 25.69 36.11 5.55
CA GLY A 186 25.62 37.22 6.51
C GLY A 186 26.85 37.39 7.40
N GLU A 187 27.90 36.59 7.22
CA GLU A 187 29.20 36.79 7.87
C GLU A 187 30.18 37.47 6.92
N ASP A 188 30.86 38.52 7.39
CA ASP A 188 31.89 39.24 6.63
C ASP A 188 33.12 38.35 6.42
N ALA A 189 33.60 38.31 5.18
CA ALA A 189 34.84 37.65 4.81
C ALA A 189 35.92 38.67 4.47
N SER A 190 37.12 38.47 5.01
CA SER A 190 38.29 39.23 4.59
C SER A 190 38.71 38.79 3.19
N PHE A 191 38.83 39.74 2.27
CA PHE A 191 39.37 39.54 0.92
C PHE A 191 40.29 40.70 0.57
N THR A 192 41.29 40.47 -0.28
CA THR A 192 42.08 41.56 -0.88
C THR A 192 41.79 41.66 -2.37
N ASN A 193 41.89 42.88 -2.93
CA ASN A 193 41.64 43.12 -4.34
C ASN A 193 42.62 42.29 -5.20
N GLY A 194 42.08 41.40 -6.02
CA GLY A 194 42.85 40.46 -6.87
C GLY A 194 42.91 39.02 -6.36
N ASP A 195 42.40 38.74 -5.15
CA ASP A 195 42.30 37.37 -4.65
C ASP A 195 41.26 36.54 -5.42
N VAL A 196 41.54 35.24 -5.57
CA VAL A 196 40.57 34.27 -6.06
C VAL A 196 39.67 33.87 -4.89
N ILE A 197 38.40 34.28 -4.95
CA ILE A 197 37.41 33.86 -3.94
C ILE A 197 37.10 32.39 -4.15
N SER A 198 37.40 31.57 -3.15
CA SER A 198 37.10 30.14 -3.17
C SER A 198 35.92 29.84 -2.24
N LEU A 199 34.75 29.60 -2.83
CA LEU A 199 33.55 29.16 -2.12
C LEU A 199 33.66 27.67 -1.80
N LYS A 200 33.47 27.30 -0.52
CA LYS A 200 33.45 25.89 -0.11
C LYS A 200 32.19 25.20 -0.61
N ALA A 201 32.27 23.88 -0.80
CA ALA A 201 31.13 23.07 -1.19
C ALA A 201 29.97 23.22 -0.18
N GLY A 202 28.82 23.68 -0.65
CA GLY A 202 27.64 23.96 0.18
C GLY A 202 27.40 25.44 0.44
N GLN A 203 28.41 26.31 0.21
CA GLN A 203 28.20 27.75 0.19
C GLN A 203 27.69 28.18 -1.17
N SER A 204 26.38 28.36 -1.27
CA SER A 204 25.67 28.67 -2.52
C SER A 204 25.24 30.14 -2.63
N ILE A 205 25.48 30.94 -1.59
CA ILE A 205 25.08 32.34 -1.53
C ILE A 205 26.27 33.20 -1.10
N PHE A 206 26.54 34.25 -1.86
CA PHE A 206 27.43 35.33 -1.44
C PHE A 206 26.89 36.68 -1.89
N THR A 207 27.19 37.71 -1.11
CA THR A 207 26.83 39.10 -1.42
C THR A 207 28.09 39.93 -1.46
N ILE A 208 28.16 40.88 -2.38
CA ILE A 208 29.30 41.78 -2.55
C ILE A 208 28.78 43.21 -2.51
N ASP A 209 29.44 44.02 -1.69
CA ASP A 209 29.32 45.47 -1.73
C ASP A 209 30.51 46.07 -2.46
N PHE A 210 30.27 47.10 -3.25
CA PHE A 210 31.29 47.82 -4.01
C PHE A 210 31.01 49.32 -3.98
N ALA A 211 32.01 50.13 -4.29
CA ALA A 211 31.87 51.58 -4.33
C ALA A 211 32.70 52.17 -5.47
N ALA A 212 32.13 53.16 -6.15
CA ALA A 212 32.87 54.03 -7.06
C ALA A 212 33.46 55.16 -6.21
N LEU A 213 34.78 55.35 -6.28
CA LEU A 213 35.55 56.32 -5.47
C LEU A 213 35.39 57.76 -5.99
N ASP A 214 34.15 58.18 -6.20
CA ASP A 214 33.78 59.57 -6.38
C ASP A 214 32.86 59.99 -5.24
N PHE A 215 33.34 60.94 -4.45
CA PHE A 215 32.69 61.44 -3.24
C PHE A 215 31.92 62.73 -3.46
N THR A 216 31.96 63.32 -4.67
CA THR A 216 31.26 64.57 -4.98
C THR A 216 29.75 64.46 -4.73
N GLN A 217 29.12 63.42 -5.28
CA GLN A 217 27.74 63.02 -4.99
C GLN A 217 27.60 61.49 -5.07
N SER A 218 28.13 60.80 -4.07
CA SER A 218 28.23 59.32 -4.06
C SER A 218 26.88 58.59 -4.16
N THR A 219 25.79 59.22 -3.75
CA THR A 219 24.42 58.68 -3.85
C THR A 219 23.90 58.58 -5.28
N LYS A 220 24.51 59.31 -6.23
CA LYS A 220 24.16 59.30 -7.66
C LYS A 220 25.06 58.42 -8.51
N ASN A 221 26.12 57.87 -7.93
CA ASN A 221 27.00 56.93 -8.62
C ASN A 221 26.19 55.72 -9.09
N ARG A 222 26.43 55.28 -10.32
CA ARG A 222 25.68 54.16 -10.91
C ARG A 222 26.57 52.95 -11.12
N TYR A 223 25.99 51.76 -11.04
CA TYR A 223 26.74 50.52 -11.12
C TYR A 223 26.14 49.55 -12.13
N LYS A 224 27.02 48.77 -12.77
CA LYS A 224 26.66 47.61 -13.57
C LYS A 224 27.59 46.46 -13.22
N TYR A 225 27.06 45.25 -13.23
CA TYR A 225 27.87 44.04 -13.06
C TYR A 225 27.52 42.98 -14.08
N ARG A 226 28.44 42.03 -14.26
CA ARG A 226 28.18 40.76 -14.94
C ARG A 226 28.96 39.65 -14.27
N LEU A 227 28.30 38.50 -14.10
CA LEU A 227 28.93 37.26 -13.65
C LEU A 227 28.82 36.25 -14.79
N PHE A 228 29.96 35.72 -15.23
CA PHE A 228 30.00 34.78 -16.34
C PHE A 228 31.03 33.68 -16.10
N GLU A 229 30.78 32.51 -16.68
CA GLU A 229 31.78 31.44 -16.70
C GLU A 229 32.84 31.79 -17.73
N VAL A 230 34.12 31.44 -17.49
CA VAL A 230 35.27 31.82 -18.33
C VAL A 230 35.04 31.58 -19.85
N ASN A 231 34.16 30.65 -20.22
CA ASN A 231 33.88 30.26 -21.60
C ASN A 231 32.53 30.78 -22.17
N HIS A 232 31.70 31.47 -21.38
CA HIS A 232 30.36 31.92 -21.80
C HIS A 232 30.02 33.32 -21.25
N PRO A 233 30.37 34.41 -21.96
CA PRO A 233 30.12 35.77 -21.49
C PRO A 233 28.62 36.09 -21.44
N ASN A 234 28.18 36.68 -20.32
CA ASN A 234 26.81 37.17 -20.12
C ASN A 234 26.71 38.68 -20.38
N GLY A 235 25.47 39.16 -20.62
CA GLY A 235 25.16 40.58 -20.71
C GLY A 235 25.30 41.33 -19.37
N TRP A 236 25.43 42.65 -19.45
CA TRP A 236 25.53 43.52 -18.26
C TRP A 236 24.17 43.73 -17.58
N ILE A 237 24.17 43.63 -16.25
CA ILE A 237 23.01 43.92 -15.39
C ILE A 237 23.20 45.32 -14.81
N ASN A 238 22.21 46.20 -14.98
CA ASN A 238 22.22 47.56 -14.45
C ASN A 238 21.60 47.60 -13.05
N LEU A 239 22.35 48.11 -12.08
CA LEU A 239 21.94 48.23 -10.69
C LEU A 239 21.44 49.63 -10.32
N GLY A 240 21.48 50.59 -11.24
CA GLY A 240 21.20 51.98 -10.90
C GLY A 240 22.19 52.44 -9.82
N THR A 241 21.68 53.02 -8.73
CA THR A 241 22.48 53.50 -7.59
C THR A 241 22.75 52.42 -6.53
N ASN A 242 22.25 51.19 -6.72
CA ASN A 242 22.49 50.10 -5.78
C ASN A 242 23.94 49.62 -5.90
N HIS A 243 24.60 49.52 -4.75
CA HIS A 243 26.02 49.24 -4.63
C HIS A 243 26.29 47.83 -4.07
N THR A 244 25.26 46.98 -4.07
CA THR A 244 25.26 45.62 -3.54
C THR A 244 24.75 44.64 -4.59
N ALA A 245 25.41 43.50 -4.76
CA ALA A 245 24.96 42.40 -5.61
C ALA A 245 24.98 41.07 -4.84
N THR A 246 23.83 40.39 -4.80
CA THR A 246 23.70 39.06 -4.18
C THR A 246 23.59 37.99 -5.25
N PHE A 247 24.38 36.94 -5.10
CA PHE A 247 24.41 35.81 -5.99
C PHE A 247 23.97 34.55 -5.24
N THR A 248 23.01 33.82 -5.81
CA THR A 248 22.43 32.63 -5.18
C THR A 248 22.50 31.42 -6.10
N ASN A 249 22.64 30.24 -5.50
CA ASN A 249 22.59 28.93 -6.15
C ASN A 249 23.55 28.77 -7.34
N ILE A 250 24.75 29.32 -7.23
CA ILE A 250 25.78 29.21 -8.28
C ILE A 250 26.29 27.76 -8.32
N LYS A 251 26.40 27.22 -9.54
CA LYS A 251 26.90 25.86 -9.76
C LYS A 251 28.42 25.81 -9.51
N PRO A 252 28.98 24.62 -9.18
CA PRO A 252 30.43 24.46 -9.13
C PRO A 252 31.09 24.80 -10.46
N GLY A 253 32.13 25.63 -10.43
CA GLY A 253 32.77 26.18 -11.63
C GLY A 253 33.64 27.40 -11.35
N ASN A 254 34.33 27.87 -12.41
CA ASN A 254 35.16 29.08 -12.35
C ASN A 254 34.42 30.23 -13.04
N TYR A 255 34.16 31.29 -12.29
CA TYR A 255 33.44 32.48 -12.74
C TYR A 255 34.32 33.72 -12.66
N ILE A 256 34.02 34.67 -13.53
CA ILE A 256 34.59 36.02 -13.52
C ILE A 256 33.44 36.98 -13.24
N LEU A 257 33.56 37.73 -12.14
CA LEU A 257 32.68 38.84 -11.80
C LEU A 257 33.36 40.14 -12.23
N GLN A 258 32.69 40.91 -13.07
CA GLN A 258 33.13 42.26 -13.43
C GLN A 258 32.11 43.28 -12.98
N ILE A 259 32.58 44.36 -12.37
CA ILE A 259 31.76 45.46 -11.89
C ILE A 259 32.35 46.76 -12.45
N MET A 260 31.50 47.60 -13.03
CA MET A 260 31.84 48.97 -13.43
C MET A 260 30.95 49.97 -12.70
N GLY A 261 31.47 51.17 -12.52
CA GLY A 261 30.83 52.26 -11.80
C GLY A 261 30.94 53.55 -12.58
N SER A 262 29.97 54.44 -12.39
CA SER A 262 30.00 55.81 -12.90
C SER A 262 30.03 56.82 -11.77
N ASN A 263 30.51 58.02 -12.08
CA ASN A 263 30.31 59.19 -11.23
C ASN A 263 28.83 59.66 -11.28
N ASN A 264 28.54 60.73 -10.55
CA ASN A 264 27.21 61.37 -10.47
C ASN A 264 26.65 61.83 -11.83
N ASP A 265 27.53 62.17 -12.79
CA ASP A 265 27.17 62.68 -14.13
C ASP A 265 27.16 61.61 -15.22
N GLY A 266 27.40 60.34 -14.86
CA GLY A 266 27.29 59.21 -15.76
C GLY A 266 28.53 58.94 -16.62
N ILE A 267 29.72 59.39 -16.19
CA ILE A 267 31.00 58.99 -16.77
C ILE A 267 31.41 57.65 -16.15
N TRP A 268 31.50 56.62 -17.00
CA TRP A 268 31.74 55.25 -16.60
C TRP A 268 33.24 54.92 -16.61
N ASN A 269 33.68 54.16 -15.62
CA ASN A 269 34.94 53.43 -15.67
C ASN A 269 34.72 52.06 -16.33
N GLU A 270 35.11 51.93 -17.59
CA GLU A 270 34.95 50.69 -18.36
C GLU A 270 35.96 49.59 -17.98
N GLU A 271 37.11 49.95 -17.39
CA GLU A 271 38.09 48.97 -16.89
C GLU A 271 37.52 48.21 -15.68
N GLY A 272 36.80 48.91 -14.81
CA GLY A 272 36.07 48.34 -13.68
C GLY A 272 36.95 47.56 -12.70
N VAL A 273 36.33 46.67 -11.94
CA VAL A 273 36.99 45.69 -11.07
C VAL A 273 36.60 44.28 -11.51
N GLU A 274 37.61 43.41 -11.61
CA GLU A 274 37.44 42.00 -11.93
C GLU A 274 37.79 41.13 -10.72
N LEU A 275 36.93 40.14 -10.45
CA LEU A 275 37.06 39.22 -9.33
C LEU A 275 36.82 37.78 -9.82
N LYS A 276 37.79 36.90 -9.55
CA LYS A 276 37.70 35.49 -9.90
C LYS A 276 37.03 34.73 -8.77
N VAL A 277 35.94 34.04 -9.09
CA VAL A 277 35.13 33.28 -8.13
C VAL A 277 35.20 31.79 -8.50
N ASN A 278 35.82 31.00 -7.64
CA ASN A 278 35.90 29.54 -7.76
C ASN A 278 34.89 28.90 -6.80
N VAL A 279 33.92 28.18 -7.35
CA VAL A 279 32.94 27.42 -6.57
C VAL A 279 33.38 25.97 -6.50
N ALA A 280 33.84 25.54 -5.31
CA ALA A 280 34.36 24.19 -5.12
C ALA A 280 33.26 23.15 -5.36
N SER A 281 33.59 22.15 -6.19
CA SER A 281 32.75 20.96 -6.34
C SER A 281 32.68 20.20 -5.01
N PRO A 282 31.49 19.77 -4.57
CA PRO A 282 31.37 18.89 -3.42
C PRO A 282 32.25 17.66 -3.57
N PHE A 283 32.84 17.20 -2.45
CA PHE A 283 33.80 16.09 -2.44
C PHE A 283 33.26 14.84 -3.16
N PHE A 284 31.96 14.56 -3.04
CA PHE A 284 31.26 13.46 -3.71
C PHE A 284 31.12 13.59 -5.24
N ARG A 285 31.55 14.70 -5.85
CA ARG A 285 31.59 14.90 -7.31
C ARG A 285 33.00 15.09 -7.85
N SER A 286 34.03 14.95 -7.01
CA SER A 286 35.43 15.02 -7.43
C SER A 286 35.84 13.82 -8.29
N ASN A 287 36.82 14.00 -9.19
CA ASN A 287 37.35 12.89 -10.01
C ASN A 287 37.91 11.75 -9.14
N THR A 288 38.44 12.06 -7.96
CA THR A 288 38.89 11.07 -6.98
C THR A 288 37.71 10.31 -6.36
N ALA A 289 36.61 10.97 -6.03
CA ALA A 289 35.39 10.30 -5.58
C ALA A 289 34.77 9.42 -6.66
N VAL A 290 34.82 9.82 -7.94
CA VAL A 290 34.37 8.99 -9.07
C VAL A 290 35.21 7.72 -9.17
N LEU A 291 36.54 7.80 -9.03
CA LEU A 291 37.40 6.61 -9.01
C LEU A 291 37.09 5.70 -7.80
N VAL A 292 36.82 6.28 -6.63
CA VAL A 292 36.38 5.52 -5.45
C VAL A 292 35.02 4.86 -5.70
N TYR A 293 34.06 5.52 -6.35
CA TYR A 293 32.77 4.92 -6.70
C TYR A 293 32.90 3.80 -7.72
N ILE A 294 33.76 3.96 -8.73
CA ILE A 294 34.06 2.90 -9.69
C ILE A 294 34.69 1.70 -8.97
N GLY A 295 35.67 1.94 -8.10
CA GLY A 295 36.29 0.90 -7.27
C GLY A 295 35.29 0.20 -6.34
N LEU A 296 34.40 0.96 -5.70
CA LEU A 296 33.37 0.45 -4.79
C LEU A 296 32.28 -0.31 -5.57
N CYS A 297 31.90 0.13 -6.77
CA CYS A 297 31.02 -0.60 -7.68
C CYS A 297 31.65 -1.91 -8.15
N ILE A 298 32.93 -1.90 -8.57
CA ILE A 298 33.65 -3.12 -8.94
C ILE A 298 33.76 -4.07 -7.75
N PHE A 299 34.00 -3.55 -6.54
CA PHE A 299 34.04 -4.33 -5.32
C PHE A 299 32.68 -4.91 -4.94
N ILE A 300 31.59 -4.16 -5.10
CA ILE A 300 30.21 -4.67 -4.91
C ILE A 300 29.90 -5.73 -5.95
N ILE A 301 30.26 -5.53 -7.22
CA ILE A 301 30.07 -6.54 -8.28
C ILE A 301 30.88 -7.80 -7.97
N TYR A 302 32.12 -7.64 -7.49
CA TYR A 302 32.97 -8.75 -7.08
C TYR A 302 32.40 -9.49 -5.87
N LEU A 303 31.97 -8.78 -4.82
CA LEU A 303 31.27 -9.36 -3.68
C LEU A 303 29.95 -10.03 -4.08
N PHE A 304 29.20 -9.44 -5.01
CA PHE A 304 28.00 -10.05 -5.57
C PHE A 304 28.35 -11.32 -6.35
N PHE A 305 29.45 -11.36 -7.08
CA PHE A 305 29.91 -12.55 -7.79
C PHE A 305 30.37 -13.65 -6.81
N LEU A 306 31.10 -13.30 -5.76
CA LEU A 306 31.47 -14.22 -4.68
C LEU A 306 30.25 -14.75 -3.91
N TYR A 307 29.31 -13.86 -3.58
CA TYR A 307 28.06 -14.23 -2.95
C TYR A 307 27.22 -15.12 -3.86
N ARG A 308 27.04 -14.75 -5.13
CA ARG A 308 26.32 -15.51 -6.14
C ARG A 308 26.94 -16.88 -6.35
N THR A 309 28.26 -17.00 -6.46
CA THR A 309 28.92 -18.30 -6.62
C THR A 309 28.80 -19.17 -5.38
N LYS A 310 28.87 -18.60 -4.16
CA LYS A 310 28.65 -19.33 -2.90
C LYS A 310 27.19 -19.79 -2.77
N THR A 311 26.24 -18.91 -3.07
CA THR A 311 24.81 -19.19 -3.05
C THR A 311 24.42 -20.22 -4.11
N LEU A 312 24.94 -20.12 -5.34
CA LEU A 312 24.73 -21.14 -6.39
C LEU A 312 25.28 -22.50 -5.97
N ARG A 313 26.47 -22.55 -5.34
CA ARG A 313 27.04 -23.81 -4.87
C ARG A 313 26.23 -24.41 -3.72
N LYS A 314 25.70 -23.59 -2.81
CA LYS A 314 24.80 -24.04 -1.74
C LYS A 314 23.47 -24.55 -2.32
N LEU A 315 22.88 -23.79 -3.23
CA LEU A 315 21.63 -24.13 -3.90
C LEU A 315 21.77 -25.41 -4.74
N ASN A 316 22.85 -25.58 -5.50
CA ASN A 316 23.12 -26.81 -6.25
C ASN A 316 23.32 -28.03 -5.34
N ARG A 317 23.93 -27.87 -4.16
CA ARG A 317 24.04 -28.95 -3.17
C ARG A 317 22.67 -29.33 -2.62
N GLU A 318 21.83 -28.34 -2.28
CA GLU A 318 20.44 -28.58 -1.84
C GLU A 318 19.59 -29.24 -2.95
N TYR A 319 19.77 -28.84 -4.21
CA TYR A 319 19.10 -29.49 -5.34
C TYR A 319 19.52 -30.96 -5.50
N GLN A 320 20.82 -31.25 -5.43
CA GLN A 320 21.33 -32.63 -5.49
C GLN A 320 20.86 -33.47 -4.31
N GLU A 321 20.77 -32.89 -3.11
CA GLU A 321 20.25 -33.56 -1.92
C GLU A 321 18.74 -33.84 -2.04
N ARG A 322 17.95 -32.87 -2.55
CA ARG A 322 16.53 -33.06 -2.85
C ARG A 322 16.29 -34.13 -3.90
N GLU A 323 17.10 -34.20 -4.95
CA GLU A 323 16.98 -35.27 -5.95
C GLU A 323 17.25 -36.64 -5.34
N ARG A 324 18.30 -36.78 -4.50
CA ARG A 324 18.58 -38.04 -3.79
C ARG A 324 17.45 -38.43 -2.84
N ILE A 325 16.93 -37.48 -2.07
CA ILE A 325 15.79 -37.70 -1.17
C ILE A 325 14.56 -38.12 -1.99
N ASN A 326 14.26 -37.45 -3.09
CA ASN A 326 13.12 -37.80 -3.94
C ASN A 326 13.26 -39.19 -4.57
N GLN A 327 14.46 -39.57 -5.02
CA GLN A 327 14.74 -40.92 -5.51
C GLN A 327 14.54 -41.95 -4.40
N GLN A 328 15.02 -41.67 -3.18
CA GLN A 328 14.84 -42.55 -2.03
C GLN A 328 13.36 -42.68 -1.63
N ILE A 329 12.60 -41.59 -1.65
CA ILE A 329 11.16 -41.59 -1.40
C ILE A 329 10.42 -42.42 -2.47
N ALA A 330 10.80 -42.29 -3.75
CA ALA A 330 10.18 -43.08 -4.81
C ALA A 330 10.40 -44.58 -4.61
N ILE A 331 11.63 -44.99 -4.26
CA ILE A 331 11.97 -46.39 -3.96
C ILE A 331 11.20 -46.87 -2.72
N GLN A 332 11.14 -46.07 -1.64
CA GLN A 332 10.38 -46.41 -0.44
C GLN A 332 8.88 -46.56 -0.72
N LYS A 333 8.31 -45.68 -1.55
CA LYS A 333 6.90 -45.74 -1.94
C LYS A 333 6.59 -47.01 -2.71
N GLU A 334 7.45 -47.40 -3.64
CA GLU A 334 7.29 -48.64 -4.39
C GLU A 334 7.36 -49.87 -3.47
N GLN A 335 8.33 -49.90 -2.56
CA GLN A 335 8.42 -50.95 -1.54
C GLN A 335 7.18 -51.00 -0.64
N LEU A 336 6.61 -49.85 -0.29
CA LEU A 336 5.42 -49.77 0.54
C LEU A 336 4.18 -50.29 -0.19
N ILE A 337 4.04 -50.03 -1.49
CA ILE A 337 2.95 -50.58 -2.32
C ILE A 337 3.05 -52.10 -2.37
N ILE A 338 4.25 -52.65 -2.58
CA ILE A 338 4.47 -54.09 -2.59
C ILE A 338 4.18 -54.70 -1.21
N LYS A 339 4.63 -54.06 -0.12
CA LYS A 339 4.33 -54.50 1.25
C LYS A 339 2.83 -54.50 1.55
N ASN A 340 2.12 -53.43 1.21
CA ASN A 340 0.66 -53.36 1.40
C ASN A 340 -0.06 -54.45 0.60
N LYS A 341 0.34 -54.68 -0.66
CA LYS A 341 -0.21 -55.76 -1.47
C LYS A 341 -0.01 -57.13 -0.81
N ASN A 342 1.21 -57.42 -0.36
CA ASN A 342 1.51 -58.70 0.32
C ASN A 342 0.71 -58.87 1.62
N ILE A 343 0.51 -57.79 2.38
CA ILE A 343 -0.33 -57.80 3.59
C ILE A 343 -1.78 -58.08 3.22
N THR A 344 -2.33 -57.39 2.22
CA THR A 344 -3.70 -57.60 1.75
C THR A 344 -3.91 -59.04 1.26
N ASP A 345 -2.96 -59.60 0.50
CA ASP A 345 -3.01 -60.98 0.03
C ASP A 345 -2.99 -61.98 1.21
N SER A 346 -2.19 -61.70 2.25
CA SER A 346 -2.13 -62.51 3.47
C SER A 346 -3.44 -62.46 4.27
N ILE A 347 -4.07 -61.30 4.39
CA ILE A 347 -5.35 -61.15 5.10
C ILE A 347 -6.49 -61.81 4.31
N ASN A 348 -6.49 -61.71 2.97
CA ASN A 348 -7.44 -62.44 2.13
C ASN A 348 -7.28 -63.96 2.27
N TYR A 349 -6.06 -64.45 2.47
CA TYR A 349 -5.84 -65.86 2.79
C TYR A 349 -6.42 -66.23 4.16
N ALA A 350 -6.22 -65.39 5.19
CA ALA A 350 -6.84 -65.59 6.51
C ALA A 350 -8.38 -65.60 6.43
N LYS A 351 -8.99 -64.72 5.64
CA LYS A 351 -10.44 -64.71 5.37
C LYS A 351 -10.92 -66.05 4.82
N ARG A 352 -10.22 -66.63 3.84
CA ARG A 352 -10.59 -67.93 3.28
C ARG A 352 -10.54 -69.04 4.32
N ILE A 353 -9.59 -69.00 5.24
CA ILE A 353 -9.51 -69.96 6.36
C ILE A 353 -10.73 -69.77 7.28
N GLN A 354 -11.01 -68.53 7.68
CA GLN A 354 -12.14 -68.20 8.54
C GLN A 354 -13.48 -68.64 7.94
N GLU A 355 -13.75 -68.27 6.69
CA GLU A 355 -14.99 -68.65 5.98
C GLU A 355 -15.11 -70.17 5.79
N ALA A 356 -13.99 -70.90 5.64
CA ALA A 356 -13.99 -72.35 5.52
C ALA A 356 -14.26 -73.06 6.85
N MET A 357 -13.95 -72.44 7.98
CA MET A 357 -14.28 -72.97 9.31
C MET A 357 -15.76 -72.73 9.62
N MET A 358 -16.29 -71.56 9.32
CA MET A 358 -17.68 -71.20 9.62
C MET A 358 -18.72 -72.16 9.02
N PRO A 359 -19.86 -72.38 9.69
CA PRO A 359 -20.88 -73.27 9.16
C PRO A 359 -21.50 -72.66 7.89
N PRO A 360 -21.73 -73.46 6.83
CA PRO A 360 -22.29 -72.94 5.60
C PRO A 360 -23.73 -72.47 5.84
N LYS A 361 -24.15 -71.36 5.20
CA LYS A 361 -25.52 -70.82 5.33
C LYS A 361 -26.61 -71.82 4.93
N SER A 362 -26.27 -72.83 4.11
CA SER A 362 -27.16 -73.94 3.77
C SER A 362 -27.47 -74.84 4.99
N LEU A 363 -26.54 -74.97 5.95
CA LEU A 363 -26.77 -75.70 7.20
C LEU A 363 -27.81 -74.99 8.07
N PHE A 364 -27.77 -73.65 8.14
CA PHE A 364 -28.82 -72.86 8.80
C PHE A 364 -30.20 -73.15 8.20
N LYS A 365 -30.33 -73.10 6.87
CA LYS A 365 -31.60 -73.41 6.20
C LYS A 365 -32.05 -74.87 6.37
N LYS A 366 -31.10 -75.81 6.55
CA LYS A 366 -31.41 -77.22 6.79
C LYS A 366 -31.93 -77.46 8.21
N LEU A 367 -31.27 -76.89 9.22
CA LEU A 367 -31.61 -77.07 10.63
C LEU A 367 -32.76 -76.17 11.07
N LEU A 368 -32.84 -74.96 10.52
CA LEU A 368 -33.84 -73.93 10.77
C LEU A 368 -34.32 -73.36 9.43
N LYS A 369 -35.36 -73.97 8.86
CA LYS A 369 -35.93 -73.60 7.54
C LYS A 369 -36.26 -72.10 7.45
N ASP A 370 -36.88 -71.57 8.50
CA ASP A 370 -37.24 -70.17 8.63
C ASP A 370 -36.20 -69.41 9.46
N SER A 371 -35.01 -69.23 8.88
CA SER A 371 -33.92 -68.44 9.46
C SER A 371 -33.22 -67.54 8.44
N PHE A 372 -32.52 -66.51 8.91
CA PHE A 372 -31.52 -65.77 8.15
C PHE A 372 -30.30 -65.47 9.02
N VAL A 373 -29.15 -65.26 8.36
CA VAL A 373 -27.91 -64.78 8.98
C VAL A 373 -27.43 -63.57 8.18
N LEU A 374 -27.37 -62.42 8.85
CA LEU A 374 -26.70 -61.21 8.37
C LEU A 374 -25.36 -61.13 9.08
N HIS A 375 -24.28 -61.39 8.35
CA HIS A 375 -22.91 -61.31 8.85
C HIS A 375 -22.13 -60.40 7.92
N ARG A 376 -21.63 -59.30 8.45
CA ARG A 376 -21.00 -58.22 7.70
C ARG A 376 -19.78 -57.73 8.47
N PRO A 377 -18.58 -58.23 8.12
CA PRO A 377 -17.34 -57.78 8.74
C PRO A 377 -17.05 -56.30 8.42
N LYS A 378 -16.42 -55.58 9.35
CA LYS A 378 -15.90 -54.22 9.18
C LYS A 378 -14.69 -54.21 8.25
N ASP A 379 -13.76 -55.12 8.49
CA ASP A 379 -12.52 -55.30 7.72
C ASP A 379 -12.63 -56.54 6.80
N ILE A 380 -11.53 -56.96 6.17
CA ILE A 380 -11.51 -58.16 5.31
C ILE A 380 -11.88 -59.43 6.10
N VAL A 381 -11.58 -59.46 7.40
CA VAL A 381 -11.85 -60.56 8.34
C VAL A 381 -12.61 -60.03 9.55
N SER A 382 -13.35 -60.89 10.24
CA SER A 382 -14.28 -60.52 11.33
C SER A 382 -13.79 -61.05 12.69
N GLY A 383 -14.02 -60.33 13.78
CA GLY A 383 -14.13 -60.92 15.13
C GLY A 383 -15.46 -61.65 15.33
N ASP A 384 -16.53 -61.16 14.73
CA ASP A 384 -17.85 -61.80 14.83
C ASP A 384 -17.92 -63.13 14.08
N PHE A 385 -18.48 -64.15 14.72
CA PHE A 385 -18.82 -65.40 14.06
C PHE A 385 -20.14 -65.97 14.56
N TYR A 386 -20.77 -66.76 13.69
CA TYR A 386 -21.99 -67.49 14.03
C TYR A 386 -21.72 -68.98 14.07
N TRP A 387 -22.46 -69.68 14.94
CA TRP A 387 -22.36 -71.12 15.11
C TRP A 387 -23.74 -71.75 15.02
N ILE A 388 -23.82 -72.92 14.35
CA ILE A 388 -25.01 -73.76 14.39
C ILE A 388 -24.60 -75.24 14.36
N ASN A 389 -25.26 -76.04 15.19
CA ASN A 389 -25.10 -77.49 15.18
C ASN A 389 -26.40 -78.19 15.61
N GLU A 390 -26.55 -79.47 15.30
CA GLU A 390 -27.65 -80.30 15.81
C GLU A 390 -27.07 -81.54 16.48
N ASN A 391 -27.44 -81.76 17.74
CA ASN A 391 -27.05 -82.94 18.50
C ASN A 391 -28.25 -83.43 19.34
N ASN A 392 -28.49 -84.74 19.38
CA ASN A 392 -29.59 -85.37 20.11
C ASN A 392 -31.01 -84.80 19.85
N GLY A 393 -31.24 -84.16 18.69
CA GLY A 393 -32.52 -83.52 18.35
C GLY A 393 -32.69 -82.10 18.91
N LYS A 394 -31.64 -81.53 19.51
CA LYS A 394 -31.54 -80.13 19.90
C LYS A 394 -30.68 -79.36 18.89
N VAL A 395 -31.12 -78.15 18.55
CA VAL A 395 -30.38 -77.25 17.65
C VAL A 395 -29.71 -76.15 18.46
N PHE A 396 -28.39 -76.06 18.37
CA PHE A 396 -27.56 -75.08 19.04
C PHE A 396 -27.32 -73.92 18.09
N VAL A 397 -27.56 -72.68 18.53
CA VAL A 397 -27.33 -71.48 17.71
C VAL A 397 -26.60 -70.43 18.56
N ALA A 398 -25.50 -69.89 18.04
CA ALA A 398 -24.75 -68.82 18.70
C ALA A 398 -24.50 -67.64 17.75
N ALA A 399 -24.65 -66.44 18.27
CA ALA A 399 -24.02 -65.23 17.73
C ALA A 399 -22.92 -64.80 18.70
N VAL A 400 -21.69 -64.74 18.21
CA VAL A 400 -20.51 -64.46 19.02
C VAL A 400 -19.81 -63.24 18.47
N ASP A 401 -19.50 -62.32 19.36
CA ASP A 401 -18.77 -61.09 19.15
C ASP A 401 -17.46 -61.19 19.93
N CYS A 402 -16.35 -61.29 19.23
CA CYS A 402 -15.03 -61.38 19.86
C CYS A 402 -14.44 -59.97 19.98
N THR A 403 -13.79 -59.69 21.10
CA THR A 403 -13.09 -58.42 21.30
C THR A 403 -12.09 -58.13 20.19
N GLY A 404 -12.20 -56.93 19.63
CA GLY A 404 -11.34 -56.44 18.56
C GLY A 404 -11.85 -56.84 17.17
N HIS A 405 -11.47 -56.05 16.18
CA HIS A 405 -11.85 -56.26 14.79
C HIS A 405 -10.63 -56.53 13.91
N GLY A 406 -10.85 -56.95 12.67
CA GLY A 406 -9.76 -57.26 11.74
C GLY A 406 -8.95 -58.49 12.17
N VAL A 407 -7.64 -58.49 11.94
CA VAL A 407 -6.80 -59.70 12.09
C VAL A 407 -6.79 -60.27 13.51
N PRO A 408 -6.64 -59.48 14.59
CA PRO A 408 -6.70 -60.01 15.97
C PRO A 408 -8.07 -60.64 16.28
N GLY A 409 -9.17 -59.95 15.98
CA GLY A 409 -10.52 -60.49 16.15
C GLY A 409 -10.73 -61.80 15.38
N ALA A 410 -10.20 -61.89 14.15
CA ALA A 410 -10.29 -63.11 13.35
C ALA A 410 -9.61 -64.31 14.00
N PHE A 411 -8.46 -64.15 14.66
CA PHE A 411 -7.84 -65.22 15.42
C PHE A 411 -8.70 -65.65 16.61
N MET A 412 -9.31 -64.70 17.32
CA MET A 412 -10.22 -64.98 18.42
C MET A 412 -11.45 -65.75 17.96
N SER A 413 -12.02 -65.37 16.81
CA SER A 413 -13.15 -66.08 16.20
C SER A 413 -12.83 -67.54 15.84
N ILE A 414 -11.60 -67.81 15.37
CA ILE A 414 -11.14 -69.17 15.01
C ILE A 414 -10.99 -70.03 16.27
N ILE A 415 -10.41 -69.46 17.33
CA ILE A 415 -10.25 -70.15 18.62
C ILE A 415 -11.62 -70.42 19.23
N GLY A 416 -12.48 -69.40 19.29
CA GLY A 416 -13.85 -69.51 19.79
C GLY A 416 -14.65 -70.57 19.04
N PHE A 417 -14.57 -70.56 17.71
CA PHE A 417 -15.23 -71.55 16.86
C PHE A 417 -14.77 -72.98 17.17
N GLU A 418 -13.46 -73.24 17.26
CA GLU A 418 -12.94 -74.58 17.53
C GLU A 418 -13.34 -75.06 18.93
N LEU A 419 -13.32 -74.18 19.92
CA LEU A 419 -13.81 -74.48 21.26
C LEU A 419 -15.30 -74.82 21.25
N PHE A 420 -16.14 -74.01 20.61
CA PHE A 420 -17.57 -74.28 20.47
C PHE A 420 -17.84 -75.63 19.80
N LYS A 421 -17.12 -75.92 18.71
CA LYS A 421 -17.22 -77.18 18.00
C LYS A 421 -16.82 -78.35 18.89
N ARG A 422 -15.76 -78.24 19.67
CA ARG A 422 -15.29 -79.29 20.57
C ARG A 422 -16.28 -79.53 21.73
N ILE A 423 -16.74 -78.46 22.38
CA ILE A 423 -17.65 -78.54 23.53
C ILE A 423 -18.98 -79.15 23.12
N THR A 424 -19.58 -78.67 22.03
CA THR A 424 -20.92 -79.14 21.59
C THR A 424 -20.93 -80.55 21.00
N ASN A 425 -19.80 -81.04 20.48
CA ASN A 425 -19.71 -82.39 19.89
C ASN A 425 -19.18 -83.47 20.84
N ILE A 426 -18.21 -83.15 21.72
CA ILE A 426 -17.49 -84.16 22.50
C ILE A 426 -18.08 -84.35 23.90
N HIS A 427 -18.65 -83.30 24.50
CA HIS A 427 -18.95 -83.31 25.93
C HIS A 427 -20.38 -83.74 26.29
N GLY A 428 -21.29 -83.95 25.32
CA GLY A 428 -22.68 -84.35 25.61
C GLY A 428 -23.44 -83.35 26.50
N VAL A 429 -22.92 -82.12 26.62
CA VAL A 429 -23.53 -81.03 27.39
C VAL A 429 -24.54 -80.34 26.48
N GLU A 430 -25.78 -80.23 26.95
CA GLU A 430 -26.89 -79.68 26.17
C GLU A 430 -27.39 -78.34 26.73
N GLU A 431 -26.98 -77.97 27.96
CA GLU A 431 -27.43 -76.73 28.61
C GLU A 431 -26.56 -75.51 28.21
N PRO A 432 -27.15 -74.40 27.75
CA PRO A 432 -26.43 -73.21 27.31
C PRO A 432 -25.43 -72.65 28.34
N ALA A 433 -25.87 -72.48 29.60
CA ALA A 433 -25.03 -71.91 30.65
C ALA A 433 -23.81 -72.77 30.97
N GLN A 434 -23.97 -74.09 31.00
CA GLN A 434 -22.86 -75.03 31.23
C GLN A 434 -21.84 -74.95 30.09
N ILE A 435 -22.31 -74.83 28.85
CA ILE A 435 -21.44 -74.68 27.68
C ILE A 435 -20.62 -73.38 27.77
N LEU A 436 -21.25 -72.25 28.15
CA LEU A 436 -20.53 -70.98 28.32
C LEU A 436 -19.53 -71.03 29.49
N ASN A 437 -19.84 -71.71 30.59
CA ASN A 437 -18.89 -71.91 31.69
C ASN A 437 -17.67 -72.75 31.27
N ILE A 438 -17.88 -73.85 30.53
CA ILE A 438 -16.79 -74.66 29.99
C ILE A 438 -15.97 -73.86 28.97
N LEU A 439 -16.63 -73.05 28.15
CA LEU A 439 -15.98 -72.17 27.18
C LEU A 439 -15.10 -71.13 27.89
N ASN A 440 -15.59 -70.52 28.97
CA ASN A 440 -14.85 -69.56 29.79
C ASN A 440 -13.57 -70.15 30.35
N GLU A 441 -13.65 -71.33 30.96
CA GLU A 441 -12.48 -72.01 31.53
C GLU A 441 -11.52 -72.50 30.43
N SER A 442 -12.05 -73.08 29.34
CA SER A 442 -11.22 -73.51 28.21
C SER A 442 -10.47 -72.35 27.57
N PHE A 443 -11.08 -71.17 27.52
CA PHE A 443 -10.48 -69.97 26.98
C PHE A 443 -9.39 -69.41 27.91
N LYS A 444 -9.64 -69.34 29.22
CA LYS A 444 -8.62 -68.98 30.23
C LYS A 444 -7.40 -69.90 30.16
N ASP A 445 -7.61 -71.21 30.02
CA ASP A 445 -6.53 -72.20 29.94
C ASP A 445 -5.61 -71.99 28.73
N ILE A 446 -6.16 -71.58 27.57
CA ILE A 446 -5.36 -71.33 26.36
C ILE A 446 -4.36 -70.18 26.56
N PHE A 447 -4.75 -69.14 27.31
CA PHE A 447 -3.96 -67.91 27.46
C PHE A 447 -3.22 -67.79 28.79
N LYS A 448 -3.32 -68.80 29.67
CA LYS A 448 -2.76 -68.81 31.02
C LYS A 448 -1.23 -68.65 31.09
N ASP A 449 -0.51 -69.13 30.08
CA ASP A 449 0.97 -69.15 30.04
C ASP A 449 1.58 -67.98 29.22
N VAL A 450 0.78 -66.98 28.82
CA VAL A 450 1.24 -65.88 27.95
C VAL A 450 1.50 -64.60 28.77
N ASP A 451 2.75 -64.39 29.20
CA ASP A 451 3.20 -63.30 30.10
C ASP A 451 2.93 -61.84 29.63
N ASN A 452 2.48 -61.62 28.39
CA ASN A 452 2.25 -60.29 27.81
C ASN A 452 0.87 -60.13 27.14
N PHE A 453 -0.04 -61.09 27.28
CA PHE A 453 -1.41 -60.93 26.79
C PHE A 453 -2.20 -60.16 27.84
N THR A 454 -2.45 -58.88 27.61
CA THR A 454 -3.37 -58.12 28.48
C THR A 454 -4.75 -58.74 28.33
N LEU A 455 -5.25 -59.37 29.40
CA LEU A 455 -6.55 -60.03 29.60
C LEU A 455 -7.79 -59.11 29.40
N ARG A 456 -7.78 -58.28 28.35
CA ARG A 456 -8.92 -57.49 27.90
C ARG A 456 -9.64 -58.11 26.71
N ASP A 457 -9.11 -59.21 26.19
CA ASP A 457 -9.70 -59.90 25.06
C ASP A 457 -10.66 -60.99 25.56
N GLY A 458 -11.92 -60.91 25.14
CA GLY A 458 -13.02 -61.78 25.55
C GLY A 458 -14.04 -61.98 24.44
N MET A 459 -15.15 -62.63 24.75
CA MET A 459 -16.22 -62.89 23.80
C MET A 459 -17.59 -62.60 24.42
N ASP A 460 -18.36 -61.77 23.74
CA ASP A 460 -19.76 -61.48 24.03
C ASP A 460 -20.62 -62.41 23.19
N ILE A 461 -21.50 -63.17 23.84
CA ILE A 461 -22.15 -64.32 23.22
C ILE A 461 -23.64 -64.27 23.51
N ALA A 462 -24.46 -64.49 22.50
CA ALA A 462 -25.85 -64.88 22.66
C ALA A 462 -26.00 -66.32 22.19
N PHE A 463 -26.24 -67.25 23.13
CA PHE A 463 -26.28 -68.69 22.86
C PHE A 463 -27.62 -69.29 23.23
N CYS A 464 -28.25 -69.98 22.29
CA CYS A 464 -29.51 -70.65 22.52
C CYS A 464 -29.52 -72.10 22.05
N VAL A 465 -30.29 -72.91 22.75
CA VAL A 465 -30.50 -74.33 22.47
C VAL A 465 -31.99 -74.57 22.31
N LEU A 466 -32.37 -74.96 21.10
CA LEU A 466 -33.74 -75.24 20.72
C LEU A 466 -34.01 -76.74 20.84
N ASP A 467 -34.81 -77.13 21.82
CA ASP A 467 -35.36 -78.48 21.93
C ASP A 467 -36.68 -78.58 21.15
N LYS A 468 -36.59 -79.10 19.93
CA LYS A 468 -37.73 -79.27 19.03
C LYS A 468 -38.75 -80.30 19.53
N ARG A 469 -38.37 -81.22 20.42
CA ARG A 469 -39.28 -82.26 20.93
C ARG A 469 -40.17 -81.72 22.04
N ASN A 470 -39.58 -80.88 22.90
CA ASN A 470 -40.26 -80.33 24.07
C ASN A 470 -40.81 -78.91 23.84
N ASN A 471 -40.56 -78.31 22.66
CA ASN A 471 -40.89 -76.91 22.35
C ASN A 471 -40.34 -75.94 23.42
N VAL A 472 -39.08 -76.15 23.81
CA VAL A 472 -38.37 -75.30 24.78
C VAL A 472 -37.17 -74.66 24.11
N LEU A 473 -37.01 -73.35 24.30
CA LEU A 473 -35.81 -72.60 23.97
C LEU A 473 -35.06 -72.29 25.26
N GLU A 474 -33.85 -72.81 25.39
CA GLU A 474 -32.93 -72.42 26.46
C GLU A 474 -31.97 -71.35 25.95
N PHE A 475 -31.65 -70.37 26.79
CA PHE A 475 -30.78 -69.25 26.46
C PHE A 475 -29.82 -68.92 27.60
N SER A 476 -28.57 -68.67 27.23
CA SER A 476 -27.58 -68.05 28.10
C SER A 476 -26.73 -67.10 27.27
N GLY A 477 -26.28 -66.00 27.85
CA GLY A 477 -25.51 -65.01 27.11
C GLY A 477 -24.54 -64.23 27.99
N ALA A 478 -23.45 -63.80 27.35
CA ALA A 478 -22.44 -62.89 27.87
C ALA A 478 -22.63 -61.53 27.17
N PHE A 479 -23.12 -60.52 27.90
CA PHE A 479 -23.58 -59.21 27.42
C PHE A 479 -24.71 -59.20 26.38
N ASN A 480 -24.58 -59.97 25.30
CA ASN A 480 -25.50 -60.00 24.18
C ASN A 480 -26.85 -60.64 24.58
N PRO A 481 -27.98 -59.93 24.43
CA PRO A 481 -29.29 -60.42 24.83
C PRO A 481 -29.95 -61.23 23.71
N LEU A 482 -31.01 -61.95 24.09
CA LEU A 482 -31.96 -62.54 23.15
C LEU A 482 -33.23 -61.69 23.10
N TYR A 483 -33.68 -61.35 21.88
CA TYR A 483 -34.98 -60.72 21.67
C TYR A 483 -35.98 -61.76 21.15
N LEU A 484 -37.06 -61.94 21.92
CA LEU A 484 -38.20 -62.77 21.55
C LEU A 484 -39.38 -61.85 21.21
N ILE A 485 -40.02 -62.07 20.06
CA ILE A 485 -41.23 -61.35 19.66
C ILE A 485 -42.40 -62.33 19.64
N ARG A 486 -43.39 -62.04 20.49
CA ARG A 486 -44.68 -62.77 20.60
C ARG A 486 -45.80 -61.75 20.63
N ASP A 487 -46.88 -61.98 19.89
CA ASP A 487 -48.06 -61.07 19.82
C ASP A 487 -47.72 -59.60 19.50
N ASN A 488 -46.74 -59.35 18.63
CA ASN A 488 -46.19 -58.02 18.32
C ASN A 488 -45.54 -57.29 19.52
N LYS A 489 -45.21 -58.01 20.59
CA LYS A 489 -44.49 -57.49 21.76
C LYS A 489 -43.10 -58.12 21.81
N LEU A 490 -42.08 -57.27 21.94
CA LEU A 490 -40.69 -57.71 22.11
C LEU A 490 -40.38 -57.87 23.60
N SER A 491 -40.05 -59.08 24.01
CA SER A 491 -39.42 -59.39 25.29
C SER A 491 -37.91 -59.55 25.10
N GLU A 492 -37.16 -59.00 26.06
CA GLU A 492 -35.70 -59.05 26.08
C GLU A 492 -35.28 -59.96 27.22
N ILE A 493 -34.53 -61.01 26.90
CA ILE A 493 -33.84 -61.86 27.87
C ILE A 493 -32.38 -61.41 27.88
N LYS A 494 -31.94 -60.86 29.01
CA LYS A 494 -30.61 -60.26 29.13
C LYS A 494 -29.57 -61.34 29.34
N GLY A 495 -28.41 -61.19 28.71
CA GLY A 495 -27.21 -61.92 29.11
C GLY A 495 -26.65 -61.40 30.43
N ASP A 496 -25.77 -62.18 31.03
CA ASP A 496 -24.97 -61.79 32.18
C ASP A 496 -24.00 -60.67 31.80
N ARG A 497 -23.68 -59.77 32.74
CA ARG A 497 -22.91 -58.53 32.47
C ARG A 497 -21.39 -58.73 32.54
N PHE A 498 -20.90 -59.84 31.99
CA PHE A 498 -19.49 -60.14 31.85
C PHE A 498 -19.25 -60.98 30.59
N SER A 499 -18.08 -60.81 29.97
CA SER A 499 -17.68 -61.52 28.75
C SER A 499 -17.05 -62.87 29.10
N VAL A 500 -17.08 -63.80 28.15
CA VAL A 500 -16.29 -65.04 28.24
C VAL A 500 -14.81 -64.72 28.05
N GLY A 501 -13.95 -65.21 28.93
CA GLY A 501 -12.48 -65.14 28.80
C GLY A 501 -11.78 -63.97 29.51
N ILE A 502 -12.52 -63.00 30.05
CA ILE A 502 -11.94 -61.88 30.80
C ILE A 502 -11.74 -62.26 32.27
N ASP A 503 -10.51 -62.14 32.78
CA ASP A 503 -10.17 -62.37 34.19
C ASP A 503 -10.13 -61.04 34.94
N ASP A 504 -11.28 -60.60 35.44
CA ASP A 504 -11.34 -59.51 36.41
C ASP A 504 -11.14 -60.11 37.81
N ASN A 505 -10.05 -59.73 38.49
CA ASN A 505 -9.71 -60.13 39.87
C ASN A 505 -10.80 -59.82 40.93
N LEU A 506 -11.96 -59.29 40.53
CA LEU A 506 -13.13 -58.97 41.34
C LEU A 506 -14.32 -59.93 41.13
N ILE A 507 -14.29 -60.82 40.11
CA ILE A 507 -15.49 -61.55 39.61
C ILE A 507 -15.21 -63.05 39.34
N SER A 508 -14.24 -63.68 40.02
CA SER A 508 -13.70 -65.00 39.62
C SER A 508 -14.66 -66.21 39.71
N ASP A 509 -15.84 -66.10 40.34
CA ASP A 509 -16.75 -67.24 40.62
C ASP A 509 -18.17 -67.10 40.03
N GLN A 510 -18.39 -66.24 39.03
CA GLN A 510 -19.73 -66.12 38.40
C GLN A 510 -19.96 -67.21 37.34
N ASN A 511 -20.97 -68.04 37.57
CA ASN A 511 -21.52 -68.95 36.56
C ASN A 511 -22.55 -68.23 35.70
N PHE A 512 -22.58 -68.55 34.40
CA PHE A 512 -23.62 -68.06 33.50
C PHE A 512 -25.01 -68.54 33.92
N THR A 513 -26.01 -67.69 33.73
CA THR A 513 -27.41 -67.97 34.04
C THR A 513 -28.09 -68.65 32.85
N ASN A 514 -28.89 -69.69 33.12
CA ASN A 514 -29.71 -70.34 32.10
C ASN A 514 -31.16 -69.83 32.18
N HIS A 515 -31.73 -69.48 31.04
CA HIS A 515 -33.12 -69.06 30.88
C HIS A 515 -33.86 -70.07 30.03
N SER A 516 -35.03 -70.54 30.47
CA SER A 516 -35.87 -71.47 29.72
C SER A 516 -37.19 -70.79 29.34
N VAL A 517 -37.56 -70.89 28.06
CA VAL A 517 -38.78 -70.31 27.51
C VAL A 517 -39.53 -71.33 26.68
N THR A 518 -40.81 -71.52 26.98
CA THR A 518 -41.71 -72.34 26.17
C THR A 518 -42.05 -71.62 24.87
N ILE A 519 -41.90 -72.32 23.74
CA ILE A 519 -42.08 -71.78 22.39
C ILE A 519 -43.54 -71.90 21.95
N GLU A 520 -44.05 -70.84 21.32
CA GLU A 520 -45.38 -70.79 20.73
C GLU A 520 -45.35 -70.72 19.19
N PRO A 521 -46.41 -71.19 18.49
CA PRO A 521 -46.55 -70.97 17.06
C PRO A 521 -46.61 -69.46 16.78
N ASP A 522 -45.69 -68.95 15.95
CA ASP A 522 -45.45 -67.53 15.61
C ASP A 522 -44.40 -66.76 16.43
N ASP A 523 -43.73 -67.41 17.38
CA ASP A 523 -42.55 -66.81 18.03
C ASP A 523 -41.46 -66.47 16.99
N MET A 524 -40.79 -65.35 17.23
CA MET A 524 -39.63 -64.93 16.45
C MET A 524 -38.47 -64.56 17.36
N VAL A 525 -37.30 -65.15 17.10
CA VAL A 525 -36.10 -64.98 17.93
C VAL A 525 -35.04 -64.26 17.13
N TYR A 526 -34.41 -63.26 17.77
CA TYR A 526 -33.21 -62.60 17.26
C TYR A 526 -32.09 -62.65 18.30
N ILE A 527 -30.91 -63.05 17.84
CA ILE A 527 -29.63 -62.94 18.56
C ILE A 527 -28.65 -62.18 17.68
N PHE A 528 -27.82 -61.31 18.27
CA PHE A 528 -27.01 -60.36 17.52
C PHE A 528 -25.82 -59.85 18.33
N SER A 529 -24.82 -59.31 17.64
CA SER A 529 -23.71 -58.51 18.20
C SER A 529 -24.08 -57.02 18.31
N ASP A 530 -23.23 -56.23 18.95
CA ASP A 530 -23.52 -54.82 19.23
C ASP A 530 -23.38 -53.89 17.99
N GLY A 531 -22.64 -54.31 16.97
CA GLY A 531 -22.23 -53.44 15.87
C GLY A 531 -23.36 -52.80 15.08
N TYR A 532 -24.52 -53.47 14.96
CA TYR A 532 -25.70 -52.86 14.31
C TYR A 532 -26.23 -51.67 15.11
N ALA A 533 -26.27 -51.78 16.44
CA ALA A 533 -26.73 -50.71 17.32
C ALA A 533 -25.69 -49.59 17.46
N ASP A 534 -24.42 -49.93 17.32
CA ASP A 534 -23.29 -49.01 17.49
C ASP A 534 -22.86 -48.27 16.23
N GLN A 535 -23.39 -48.65 15.05
CA GLN A 535 -23.14 -47.95 13.80
C GLN A 535 -23.54 -46.46 13.89
N PHE A 536 -22.56 -45.59 13.58
CA PHE A 536 -22.78 -44.15 13.45
C PHE A 536 -23.40 -43.81 12.10
N GLY A 537 -24.31 -42.84 12.10
CA GLY A 537 -25.07 -42.49 10.91
C GLY A 537 -26.24 -41.53 11.16
N GLY A 538 -27.08 -41.40 10.14
CA GLY A 538 -28.26 -40.56 10.11
C GLY A 538 -27.96 -39.06 10.01
N PRO A 539 -29.00 -38.22 9.99
CA PRO A 539 -28.86 -36.77 9.82
C PRO A 539 -28.06 -36.05 10.91
N GLU A 540 -27.93 -36.68 12.09
CA GLU A 540 -27.24 -36.11 13.26
C GLU A 540 -25.90 -36.81 13.56
N GLU A 541 -25.45 -37.75 12.71
CA GLU A 541 -24.19 -38.49 12.88
C GLU A 541 -24.06 -39.19 14.25
N LYS A 542 -25.13 -39.88 14.68
CA LYS A 542 -25.19 -40.57 15.98
C LYS A 542 -25.25 -42.08 15.80
N LYS A 543 -24.95 -42.82 16.88
CA LYS A 543 -25.20 -44.27 16.96
C LYS A 543 -26.65 -44.61 16.62
N PHE A 544 -26.86 -45.77 16.00
CA PHE A 544 -28.19 -46.30 15.66
C PHE A 544 -29.05 -46.51 16.92
N LYS A 545 -28.43 -47.03 17.99
CA LYS A 545 -28.97 -47.39 19.31
C LYS A 545 -29.98 -48.53 19.27
N TYR A 546 -29.97 -49.36 20.32
CA TYR A 546 -30.92 -50.47 20.50
C TYR A 546 -32.40 -50.06 20.44
N ARG A 547 -32.74 -48.82 20.79
CA ARG A 547 -34.13 -48.32 20.68
C ARG A 547 -34.65 -48.37 19.24
N ARG A 548 -33.85 -47.92 18.26
CA ARG A 548 -34.25 -47.96 16.84
C ARG A 548 -34.20 -49.38 16.31
N PHE A 549 -33.21 -50.15 16.75
CA PHE A 549 -33.07 -51.56 16.36
C PHE A 549 -34.27 -52.40 16.78
N ARG A 550 -34.72 -52.29 18.03
CA ARG A 550 -35.95 -52.92 18.53
C ARG A 550 -37.17 -52.54 17.70
N HIS A 551 -37.27 -51.26 17.31
CA HIS A 551 -38.40 -50.79 16.52
C HIS A 551 -38.43 -51.44 15.14
N ILE A 552 -37.29 -51.53 14.46
CA ILE A 552 -37.19 -52.20 13.15
C ILE A 552 -37.56 -53.67 13.26
N LEU A 553 -37.00 -54.40 14.23
CA LEU A 553 -37.31 -55.82 14.43
C LEU A 553 -38.82 -56.05 14.64
N LEU A 554 -39.48 -55.19 15.43
CA LEU A 554 -40.93 -55.21 15.61
C LEU A 554 -41.70 -54.92 14.31
N THR A 555 -41.19 -54.09 13.40
CA THR A 555 -41.85 -53.81 12.13
C THR A 555 -41.69 -54.96 11.13
N ILE A 556 -40.53 -55.62 11.11
CA ILE A 556 -40.20 -56.61 10.05
C ILE A 556 -40.51 -58.06 10.42
N HIS A 557 -40.71 -58.41 11.70
CA HIS A 557 -40.77 -59.81 12.16
C HIS A 557 -41.78 -60.73 11.47
N LYS A 558 -42.85 -60.18 10.86
CA LYS A 558 -43.86 -60.94 10.12
C LYS A 558 -43.52 -61.18 8.65
N LEU A 559 -42.51 -60.48 8.12
CA LEU A 559 -42.11 -60.61 6.73
C LEU A 559 -41.36 -61.93 6.50
N PRO A 560 -41.23 -62.40 5.24
CA PRO A 560 -40.35 -63.52 4.92
C PRO A 560 -38.91 -63.26 5.38
N MET A 561 -38.19 -64.30 5.84
CA MET A 561 -36.85 -64.19 6.43
C MET A 561 -35.85 -63.45 5.55
N GLU A 562 -35.83 -63.72 4.23
CA GLU A 562 -34.93 -63.02 3.32
C GLU A 562 -35.26 -61.53 3.20
N LYS A 563 -36.55 -61.16 3.20
CA LYS A 563 -36.95 -59.74 3.18
C LYS A 563 -36.57 -59.03 4.48
N GLN A 564 -36.62 -59.72 5.61
CA GLN A 564 -36.16 -59.15 6.88
C GLN A 564 -34.67 -58.83 6.83
N LYS A 565 -33.86 -59.79 6.33
CA LYS A 565 -32.43 -59.60 6.13
C LYS A 565 -32.12 -58.44 5.17
N GLU A 566 -32.80 -58.39 4.02
CA GLU A 566 -32.64 -57.31 3.04
C GLU A 566 -32.97 -55.93 3.64
N ILE A 567 -34.07 -55.83 4.41
CA ILE A 567 -34.45 -54.57 5.06
C ILE A 567 -33.42 -54.18 6.12
N LEU A 568 -32.91 -55.13 6.91
CA LEU A 568 -31.86 -54.84 7.90
C LEU A 568 -30.58 -54.34 7.25
N ASP A 569 -30.14 -54.97 6.17
CA ASP A 569 -28.92 -54.61 5.43
C ASP A 569 -29.07 -53.26 4.73
N GLN A 570 -30.21 -53.00 4.08
CA GLN A 570 -30.47 -51.71 3.45
C GLN A 570 -30.61 -50.58 4.49
N THR A 571 -31.29 -50.84 5.61
CA THR A 571 -31.48 -49.80 6.64
C THR A 571 -30.17 -49.39 7.29
N ILE A 572 -29.21 -50.32 7.46
CA ILE A 572 -27.91 -49.97 8.04
C ILE A 572 -27.05 -49.20 7.03
N ASP A 573 -27.14 -49.51 5.73
CA ASP A 573 -26.48 -48.73 4.69
C ASP A 573 -27.05 -47.32 4.55
N ASP A 574 -28.37 -47.19 4.55
CA ASP A 574 -29.07 -45.90 4.51
C ASP A 574 -28.74 -45.06 5.76
N TRP A 575 -28.63 -45.70 6.93
CA TRP A 575 -28.22 -45.03 8.15
C TRP A 575 -26.77 -44.55 8.08
N ARG A 576 -25.83 -45.43 7.72
CA ARG A 576 -24.41 -45.12 7.67
C ARG A 576 -24.07 -44.03 6.64
N GLY A 577 -24.74 -44.04 5.49
CA GLY A 577 -24.50 -43.06 4.42
C GLY A 577 -23.06 -43.09 3.91
N ARG A 578 -22.31 -42.00 4.15
CA ARG A 578 -20.90 -41.87 3.73
C ARG A 578 -19.88 -42.28 4.80
N MET A 579 -20.32 -42.61 6.00
CA MET A 579 -19.42 -43.02 7.09
C MET A 579 -18.93 -44.44 6.88
N ASP A 580 -17.78 -44.76 7.49
CA ASP A 580 -17.27 -46.13 7.50
C ASP A 580 -18.09 -47.01 8.47
N GLN A 581 -18.01 -48.32 8.26
CA GLN A 581 -18.59 -49.27 9.19
C GLN A 581 -17.77 -49.26 10.48
N VAL A 582 -18.44 -49.16 11.63
CA VAL A 582 -17.77 -48.91 12.91
C VAL A 582 -17.29 -50.20 13.56
N ASP A 583 -18.09 -51.26 13.47
CA ASP A 583 -17.77 -52.59 13.98
C ASP A 583 -18.33 -53.70 13.09
N ASP A 584 -17.96 -54.94 13.38
CA ASP A 584 -18.57 -56.12 12.77
C ASP A 584 -20.07 -56.19 13.09
N ILE A 585 -20.86 -56.68 12.15
CA ILE A 585 -22.31 -56.78 12.31
C ILE A 585 -22.73 -58.23 12.14
N LEU A 586 -23.29 -58.81 13.19
CA LEU A 586 -23.89 -60.13 13.18
C LEU A 586 -25.31 -60.11 13.73
N ILE A 587 -26.27 -60.57 12.92
CA ILE A 587 -27.66 -60.76 13.31
C ILE A 587 -28.16 -62.10 12.78
N ILE A 588 -28.71 -62.92 13.68
CA ILE A 588 -29.37 -64.18 13.35
C ILE A 588 -30.84 -64.04 13.78
N GLY A 589 -31.74 -64.17 12.81
CA GLY A 589 -33.18 -64.22 13.06
C GLY A 589 -33.72 -65.59 12.67
N PHE A 590 -34.53 -66.20 13.53
CA PHE A 590 -35.15 -67.49 13.23
C PHE A 590 -36.49 -67.69 13.94
N LYS A 591 -37.37 -68.48 13.33
CA LYS A 591 -38.58 -68.99 13.98
C LYS A 591 -38.26 -70.29 14.69
N PRO A 592 -38.38 -70.35 16.03
CA PRO A 592 -38.13 -71.57 16.80
C PRO A 592 -39.20 -72.64 16.55
N TYR A 593 -40.43 -72.23 16.21
CA TYR A 593 -41.52 -73.13 15.84
C TYR A 593 -41.54 -73.35 14.33
N SER A 594 -41.15 -74.54 13.87
CA SER A 594 -41.29 -74.94 12.45
C SER A 594 -42.19 -76.18 12.36
N ASN A 595 -43.33 -76.06 11.66
CA ASN A 595 -44.17 -77.21 11.36
C ASN A 595 -43.34 -78.25 10.58
N MET A 596 -43.16 -79.44 11.16
CA MET A 596 -42.79 -80.62 10.39
C MET A 596 -43.97 -80.97 9.48
N GLN A 597 -43.86 -80.57 8.21
CA GLN A 597 -44.33 -81.37 7.09
C GLN A 597 -43.14 -81.68 6.20
#